data_AF-A0A967CZI0-F1
#
_entry.id   AF-A0A967CZI0-F1
#
_cell.length_a   1.000
_cell.length_b   1.000
_cell.length_c   1.000
_cell.angle_alpha   90.00
_cell.angle_beta   90.00
_cell.angle_gamma   90.00
#
_symmetry.space_group_name_H-M   'P 1'
#
loop_
_entity.id
_entity.type
_entity.pdbx_description
1 polymer ?
#
loop_
_entity_poly.entity_id
_entity_poly.type
_entity_poly.pdbx_seq_one_letter_code
_entity_poly.pdbx_strand_id
1 'polypeptide(L)'
;MKFFLIILILLNFLTTAPKANEVNVFSSRHYSSDIQLYEKFTSISGIKVNVVSGNDAALQKRIIEEGSDSKADLYITADAGRLGLFDQKGMFQNSISPKIKSIVPKSLRSDNWTGIAKRARIIFYSKDRI
;
A
#
# COMPACT_ATOMS: atom_id res chain seq x y z
N MET A 1 -49.02 8.71 2.44
CA MET A 1 -48.37 8.09 1.27
C MET A 1 -47.09 8.81 0.82
N LYS A 2 -47.07 10.15 0.66
CA LYS A 2 -45.85 10.91 0.27
C LYS A 2 -44.67 10.81 1.25
N PHE A 3 -44.94 10.77 2.56
CA PHE A 3 -43.89 10.67 3.60
C PHE A 3 -43.18 9.29 3.60
N PHE A 4 -43.92 8.21 3.35
CA PHE A 4 -43.37 6.86 3.21
C PHE A 4 -42.50 6.72 1.95
N LEU A 5 -42.87 7.42 0.87
CA LEU A 5 -42.12 7.42 -0.38
C LEU A 5 -40.77 8.15 -0.24
N ILE A 6 -40.72 9.24 0.54
CA ILE A 6 -39.49 10.00 0.84
C ILE A 6 -38.52 9.16 1.69
N ILE A 7 -39.01 8.43 2.69
CA ILE A 7 -38.18 7.54 3.52
C ILE A 7 -37.58 6.40 2.70
N LEU A 8 -38.35 5.82 1.77
CA LEU A 8 -37.88 4.75 0.91
C LEU A 8 -36.77 5.23 -0.06
N ILE A 9 -36.86 6.47 -0.55
CA ILE A 9 -35.83 7.08 -1.42
C ILE A 9 -34.56 7.40 -0.63
N LEU A 10 -34.67 7.92 0.61
CA LEU A 10 -33.51 8.18 1.46
C LEU A 10 -32.75 6.89 1.83
N LEU A 11 -33.47 5.78 2.04
CA LEU A 11 -32.85 4.50 2.42
C LEU A 11 -31.98 3.90 1.30
N ASN A 12 -32.35 4.12 0.03
CA ASN A 12 -31.57 3.64 -1.13
C ASN A 12 -30.25 4.39 -1.31
N PHE A 13 -30.17 5.66 -0.89
CA PHE A 13 -28.93 6.45 -0.97
C PHE A 13 -27.87 6.00 0.03
N LEU A 14 -28.27 5.37 1.15
CA LEU A 14 -27.33 4.88 2.16
C LEU A 14 -26.60 3.60 1.74
N THR A 15 -27.11 2.85 0.76
CA THR A 15 -26.57 1.52 0.42
C THR A 15 -25.44 1.53 -0.61
N THR A 16 -25.18 2.65 -1.29
CA THR A 16 -24.08 2.76 -2.24
C THR A 16 -22.84 3.33 -1.55
N ALA A 17 -22.05 2.45 -0.91
CA ALA A 17 -20.72 2.82 -0.45
C ALA A 17 -19.86 3.18 -1.68
N PRO A 18 -19.25 4.38 -1.74
CA PRO A 18 -18.38 4.72 -2.85
C PRO A 18 -17.18 3.77 -2.84
N LYS A 19 -16.99 3.01 -3.94
CA LYS A 19 -15.72 2.35 -4.20
C LYS A 19 -14.75 3.41 -4.72
N ALA A 20 -13.58 3.55 -4.10
CA ALA A 20 -12.51 4.32 -4.68
C ALA A 20 -12.15 3.71 -6.05
N ASN A 21 -12.16 4.52 -7.10
CA ASN A 21 -11.89 4.05 -8.46
C ASN A 21 -10.39 3.86 -8.72
N GLU A 22 -9.53 4.40 -7.85
CA GLU A 22 -8.08 4.32 -8.00
C GLU A 22 -7.36 4.30 -6.65
N VAL A 23 -6.10 3.85 -6.69
CA VAL A 23 -5.15 3.87 -5.59
C VAL A 23 -3.80 4.35 -6.09
N ASN A 24 -3.18 5.27 -5.36
CA ASN A 24 -1.91 5.90 -5.72
C ASN A 24 -0.77 5.27 -4.89
N VAL A 25 0.11 4.56 -5.59
CA VAL A 25 1.22 3.81 -5.00
C VAL A 25 2.52 4.57 -5.24
N PHE A 26 3.14 5.03 -4.16
CA PHE A 26 4.47 5.63 -4.16
C PHE A 26 5.49 4.51 -3.93
N SER A 27 6.23 4.13 -4.96
CA SER A 27 7.10 2.96 -4.92
C SER A 27 8.56 3.34 -5.18
N SER A 28 9.46 2.90 -4.29
CA SER A 28 10.91 2.92 -4.56
C SER A 28 11.44 1.65 -5.18
N ARG A 29 10.55 0.70 -5.48
CA ARG A 29 10.88 -0.55 -6.15
C ARG A 29 10.72 -0.41 -7.66
N HIS A 30 11.61 -1.06 -8.39
CA HIS A 30 11.61 -1.11 -9.85
C HIS A 30 11.73 -2.56 -10.33
N TYR A 31 10.65 -3.34 -10.22
CA TYR A 31 10.60 -4.72 -10.68
C TYR A 31 9.46 -4.92 -11.66
N SER A 32 9.72 -5.65 -12.75
CA SER A 32 8.68 -6.04 -13.72
C SER A 32 7.58 -6.88 -13.09
N SER A 33 7.88 -7.62 -12.02
CA SER A 33 6.90 -8.38 -11.25
C SER A 33 5.87 -7.50 -10.54
N ASP A 34 6.28 -6.29 -10.12
CA ASP A 34 5.38 -5.38 -9.39
C ASP A 34 4.31 -4.83 -10.35
N ILE A 35 4.65 -4.60 -11.63
CA ILE A 35 3.69 -4.19 -12.67
C ILE A 35 2.61 -5.26 -12.86
N GLN A 36 3.01 -6.53 -13.02
CA GLN A 36 2.08 -7.65 -13.17
C GLN A 36 1.17 -7.80 -11.94
N LEU A 37 1.70 -7.54 -10.74
CA LEU A 37 0.91 -7.55 -9.51
C LEU A 37 -0.19 -6.47 -9.55
N TYR A 38 0.15 -5.24 -9.95
CA TYR A 38 -0.80 -4.13 -10.04
C TYR A 38 -1.87 -4.35 -11.11
N GLU A 39 -1.49 -4.89 -12.27
CA GLU A 39 -2.43 -5.25 -13.34
C GLU A 39 -3.41 -6.34 -12.87
N LYS A 40 -2.90 -7.38 -12.21
CA LYS A 40 -3.75 -8.45 -11.67
C LYS A 40 -4.68 -7.94 -10.59
N PHE A 41 -4.20 -7.07 -9.71
CA PHE A 41 -5.05 -6.41 -8.71
C PHE A 41 -6.16 -5.59 -9.38
N THR A 42 -5.81 -4.79 -10.39
CA THR A 42 -6.77 -3.97 -11.15
C THR A 42 -7.82 -4.85 -11.84
N SER A 43 -7.40 -5.94 -12.48
CA SER A 43 -8.30 -6.88 -13.16
C SER A 43 -9.31 -7.55 -12.21
N ILE A 44 -8.90 -7.88 -10.98
CA ILE A 44 -9.77 -8.55 -10.00
C ILE A 44 -10.69 -7.55 -9.30
N SER A 45 -10.17 -6.37 -8.94
CA SER A 45 -10.88 -5.42 -8.08
C SER A 45 -11.65 -4.35 -8.85
N GLY A 46 -11.24 -4.05 -10.09
CA GLY A 46 -11.68 -2.89 -10.86
C GLY A 46 -11.03 -1.57 -10.42
N ILE A 47 -10.14 -1.58 -9.41
CA ILE A 47 -9.49 -0.38 -8.87
C ILE A 47 -8.21 -0.12 -9.68
N LYS A 48 -8.12 1.06 -10.29
CA LYS A 48 -6.95 1.48 -11.06
C LYS A 48 -5.75 1.74 -10.13
N VAL A 49 -4.56 1.28 -10.49
CA VAL A 49 -3.34 1.57 -9.75
C VAL A 49 -2.53 2.65 -10.47
N ASN A 50 -2.37 3.82 -9.84
CA ASN A 50 -1.47 4.88 -10.30
C ASN A 50 -0.14 4.75 -9.57
N VAL A 51 0.98 4.60 -10.28
CA VAL A 51 2.29 4.40 -9.65
C VAL A 51 3.16 5.63 -9.81
N VAL A 52 3.61 6.19 -8.69
CA VAL A 52 4.66 7.21 -8.64
C VAL A 52 5.95 6.52 -8.23
N SER A 53 6.89 6.43 -9.17
CA SER A 53 8.18 5.79 -8.92
C SER A 53 9.24 6.82 -8.53
N GLY A 54 10.12 6.49 -7.60
CA GLY A 54 11.22 7.37 -7.22
C GLY A 54 12.07 6.84 -6.08
N ASN A 55 13.20 7.51 -5.82
CA ASN A 55 14.06 7.14 -4.70
C ASN A 55 13.33 7.28 -3.36
N ASP A 56 13.55 6.35 -2.43
CA ASP A 56 12.93 6.33 -1.11
C ASP A 56 12.95 7.68 -0.39
N ALA A 57 14.11 8.31 -0.30
CA ALA A 57 14.25 9.59 0.41
C ALA A 57 13.45 10.72 -0.26
N ALA A 58 13.38 10.72 -1.59
CA ALA A 58 12.60 11.72 -2.33
C ALA A 58 11.10 11.50 -2.16
N LEU A 59 10.63 10.24 -2.22
CA LEU A 59 9.23 9.90 -2.00
C LEU A 59 8.79 10.22 -0.58
N GLN A 60 9.56 9.84 0.45
CA GLN A 60 9.25 10.17 1.84
C GLN A 60 9.22 11.68 2.06
N LYS A 61 10.21 12.41 1.54
CA LYS A 61 10.25 13.88 1.63
C LYS A 61 9.01 14.49 0.99
N ARG A 62 8.65 14.04 -0.22
CA ARG A 62 7.45 14.50 -0.93
C ARG A 62 6.17 14.25 -0.13
N ILE A 63 5.98 13.05 0.42
CA ILE A 63 4.80 12.73 1.25
C ILE A 63 4.73 13.65 2.47
N ILE A 64 5.87 13.91 3.13
CA ILE A 64 5.93 14.79 4.30
C ILE A 64 5.62 16.25 3.91
N GLU A 65 6.19 16.74 2.80
CA GLU A 65 6.01 18.13 2.35
C GLU A 65 4.60 18.40 1.81
N GLU A 66 4.00 17.43 1.11
CA GLU A 66 2.62 17.51 0.64
C GLU A 66 1.61 17.37 1.80
N GLY A 67 1.97 16.69 2.89
CA GLY A 67 1.14 16.56 4.08
C GLY A 67 -0.25 16.00 3.79
N SER A 68 -1.30 16.68 4.23
CA SER A 68 -2.70 16.30 3.97
C SER A 68 -3.11 16.37 2.51
N ASP A 69 -2.37 17.12 1.68
CA ASP A 69 -2.64 17.23 0.25
C ASP A 69 -1.96 16.11 -0.54
N SER A 70 -1.13 15.29 0.11
CA SER A 70 -0.46 14.18 -0.55
C SER A 70 -1.49 13.20 -1.10
N LYS A 71 -1.25 12.77 -2.33
CA LYS A 71 -2.05 11.73 -2.98
C LYS A 71 -1.56 10.33 -2.65
N ALA A 72 -0.52 10.16 -1.84
CA ALA A 72 0.03 8.83 -1.54
C ALA A 72 -0.94 8.00 -0.67
N ASP A 73 -1.55 6.98 -1.27
CA ASP A 73 -2.39 6.02 -0.53
C ASP A 73 -1.55 4.88 0.05
N LEU A 74 -0.53 4.44 -0.71
CA LEU A 74 0.40 3.39 -0.31
C LEU A 74 1.83 3.83 -0.60
N TYR A 75 2.73 3.53 0.34
CA TYR A 75 4.17 3.66 0.14
C TYR A 75 4.83 2.29 0.22
N ILE A 76 5.60 1.94 -0.82
CA ILE A 76 6.26 0.64 -0.96
C ILE A 76 7.76 0.83 -1.14
N THR A 77 8.53 0.10 -0.34
CA THR A 77 10.00 0.12 -0.38
C THR A 77 10.60 -1.28 -0.28
N ALA A 78 11.86 -1.41 -0.65
CA ALA A 78 12.64 -2.65 -0.54
C ALA A 78 13.31 -2.85 0.83
N ASP A 79 13.19 -1.88 1.75
CA ASP A 79 13.91 -1.88 3.03
C ASP A 79 12.97 -1.66 4.24
N ALA A 80 12.90 -2.65 5.12
CA ALA A 80 12.11 -2.60 6.34
C ALA A 80 12.64 -1.57 7.35
N GLY A 81 13.94 -1.26 7.34
CA GLY A 81 14.50 -0.21 8.20
C GLY A 81 13.94 1.16 7.85
N ARG A 82 13.73 1.43 6.56
CA ARG A 82 13.10 2.68 6.08
C ARG A 82 11.63 2.75 6.46
N LEU A 83 10.90 1.63 6.41
CA LEU A 83 9.52 1.55 6.92
C LEU A 83 9.48 1.90 8.41
N GLY A 84 10.35 1.29 9.22
CA GLY A 84 10.41 1.55 10.66
C GLY A 84 10.69 3.02 11.00
N LEU A 85 11.65 3.65 10.32
CA LEU A 85 11.96 5.08 10.54
C LEU A 85 10.82 6.01 10.09
N PHE A 86 10.08 5.64 9.05
CA PHE A 86 8.93 6.41 8.58
C PHE A 86 7.72 6.25 9.51
N ASP A 87 7.51 5.04 10.03
CA ASP A 87 6.50 4.71 11.03
C ASP A 87 6.73 5.50 12.35
N GLN A 88 7.98 5.58 12.81
CA GLN A 88 8.34 6.39 13.99
C GLN A 88 8.02 7.88 13.85
N LYS A 89 7.90 8.39 12.62
CA LYS A 89 7.48 9.76 12.34
C LYS A 89 5.96 9.93 12.29
N GLY A 90 5.18 8.88 12.57
CA GLY A 90 3.72 8.90 12.52
C GLY A 90 3.15 8.95 11.11
N MET A 91 3.93 8.54 10.11
CA MET A 91 3.55 8.70 8.69
C MET A 91 2.62 7.61 8.17
N PHE A 92 2.36 6.57 8.97
CA PHE A 92 1.44 5.50 8.62
C PHE A 92 0.24 5.49 9.56
N GLN A 93 -0.92 5.17 8.99
CA GLN A 93 -2.10 4.79 9.76
C GLN A 93 -2.07 3.28 10.08
N ASN A 94 -2.80 2.87 11.11
CA ASN A 94 -3.00 1.47 11.40
C ASN A 94 -3.75 0.81 10.23
N SER A 95 -3.08 -0.12 9.55
CA SER A 95 -3.55 -0.73 8.29
C SER A 95 -3.62 -2.26 8.37
N ILE A 96 -3.35 -2.84 9.54
CA ILE A 96 -3.13 -4.28 9.68
C ILE A 96 -4.45 -5.01 9.93
N SER A 97 -5.03 -5.50 8.83
CA SER A 97 -6.28 -6.27 8.82
C SER A 97 -6.14 -7.68 9.43
N PRO A 98 -7.23 -8.33 9.86
CA PRO A 98 -7.22 -9.73 10.30
C PRO A 98 -6.63 -10.68 9.24
N LYS A 99 -6.90 -10.40 7.96
CA LYS A 99 -6.36 -11.17 6.84
C LYS A 99 -4.84 -11.06 6.77
N ILE A 100 -4.27 -9.87 6.93
CA ILE A 100 -2.81 -9.68 7.00
C ILE A 100 -2.24 -10.42 8.21
N LYS A 101 -2.87 -10.28 9.40
CA LYS A 101 -2.40 -10.97 10.62
C LYS A 101 -2.37 -12.49 10.47
N SER A 102 -3.28 -13.07 9.69
CA SER A 102 -3.35 -14.52 9.44
C SER A 102 -2.29 -15.03 8.46
N ILE A 103 -1.80 -14.19 7.54
CA ILE A 103 -0.89 -14.60 6.46
C ILE A 103 0.56 -14.21 6.78
N VAL A 104 0.76 -13.03 7.39
CA VAL A 104 2.08 -12.46 7.61
C VAL A 104 2.50 -12.68 9.07
N PRO A 105 3.61 -13.42 9.31
CA PRO A 105 4.16 -13.61 10.65
C PRO A 105 4.43 -12.28 11.36
N LYS A 106 4.25 -12.25 12.69
CA LYS A 106 4.46 -11.05 13.50
C LYS A 106 5.87 -10.45 13.33
N SER A 107 6.88 -11.26 13.04
CA SER A 107 8.25 -10.78 12.81
C SER A 107 8.45 -9.99 11.50
N LEU A 108 7.46 -9.95 10.61
CA LEU A 108 7.55 -9.32 9.29
C LEU A 108 6.52 -8.20 9.09
N ARG A 109 5.95 -7.69 10.17
CA ARG A 109 4.98 -6.59 10.18
C ARG A 109 5.05 -5.82 11.49
N SER A 110 4.66 -4.55 11.46
CA SER A 110 4.32 -3.76 12.65
C SER A 110 2.80 -3.73 12.84
N ASP A 111 2.31 -2.75 13.60
CA ASP A 111 0.89 -2.40 13.67
C ASP A 111 0.45 -1.49 12.51
N ASN A 112 1.39 -0.90 11.77
CA ASN A 112 1.12 0.10 10.72
C ASN A 112 1.65 -0.29 9.33
N TRP A 113 2.65 -1.17 9.23
CA TRP A 113 3.20 -1.66 7.95
C TRP A 113 3.41 -3.17 7.94
N THR A 114 3.49 -3.76 6.74
CA THR A 114 3.69 -5.20 6.55
C THR A 114 4.68 -5.48 5.41
N GLY A 115 5.48 -6.54 5.55
CA GLY A 115 6.31 -7.05 4.49
C GLY A 115 5.49 -7.84 3.46
N ILE A 116 5.76 -7.60 2.18
CA ILE A 116 5.13 -8.32 1.04
C ILE A 116 6.08 -9.30 0.35
N ALA A 117 7.38 -9.16 0.58
CA ALA A 117 8.43 -10.01 0.02
C ALA A 117 9.63 -10.07 0.98
N LYS A 118 10.45 -11.10 0.85
CA LYS A 118 11.69 -11.28 1.63
C LYS A 118 12.86 -11.47 0.68
N ARG A 119 14.04 -10.97 1.07
CA ARG A 119 15.29 -11.18 0.34
C ARG A 119 16.39 -11.55 1.33
N ALA A 120 17.24 -12.49 0.97
CA ALA A 120 18.47 -12.78 1.71
C ALA A 120 19.64 -12.09 1.01
N ARG A 121 20.46 -11.35 1.76
CA ARG A 121 21.76 -10.87 1.28
C ARG A 121 22.77 -11.98 1.52
N ILE A 122 23.13 -12.68 0.45
CA ILE A 122 24.06 -13.82 0.48
C ILE A 122 25.46 -13.39 0.05
N ILE A 123 26.46 -14.19 0.44
CA ILE A 123 27.84 -14.03 -0.03
C ILE A 123 27.95 -14.76 -1.36
N PHE A 124 28.35 -14.05 -2.41
CA PHE A 124 28.72 -14.65 -3.68
C PHE A 124 30.20 -15.00 -3.65
N TYR A 125 30.54 -16.20 -4.11
CA TYR A 125 31.93 -16.63 -4.27
C TYR A 125 32.13 -17.29 -5.63
N SER A 126 33.36 -17.26 -6.12
CA SER A 126 33.76 -17.95 -7.35
C SER A 126 34.17 -19.37 -6.99
N LYS A 127 33.49 -20.36 -7.57
CA LYS A 127 33.80 -21.78 -7.34
C LYS A 127 35.23 -22.15 -7.77
N ASP A 128 35.77 -21.48 -8.80
CA ASP A 128 37.10 -21.78 -9.34
C ASP A 128 38.26 -21.23 -8.49
N ARG A 129 37.95 -20.42 -7.47
CA ARG A 129 38.94 -19.83 -6.54
C ARG A 129 38.85 -20.41 -5.13
N ILE A 130 38.10 -21.50 -4.95
CA ILE A 130 37.97 -22.26 -3.70
C ILE A 130 38.20 -23.74 -3.97
#